data_AF-A0A850P7W9-F1
#
_entry.id   AF-A0A850P7W9-F1
#
_cell.length_a   1.000
_cell.length_b   1.000
_cell.length_c   1.000
_cell.angle_alpha   90.00
_cell.angle_beta   90.00
_cell.angle_gamma   90.00
#
_symmetry.space_group_name_H-M   'P 1'
#
loop_
_entity.id
_entity.type
_entity.pdbx_description
1 polymer ?
#
loop_
_entity_poly.entity_id
_entity_poly.type
_entity_poly.pdbx_seq_one_letter_code
_entity_poly.pdbx_strand_id
1 'polypeptide(L)' 'MNKHRLIEFDSVEAAREPDMQSVLLEMAKEDGNAAGIEHALNIISAANQKNKSALKKL' A
#
# COMPACT_ATOMS: atom_id res chain seq x y z
N MET A 1 -13.30 -24.36 -14.58
CA MET A 1 -12.16 -23.54 -14.09
C MET A 1 -12.57 -22.08 -14.17
N ASN A 2 -12.93 -21.48 -13.03
CA ASN A 2 -13.14 -20.03 -12.99
C ASN A 2 -11.76 -19.37 -13.12
N LYS A 3 -11.53 -18.64 -14.22
CA LYS A 3 -10.33 -17.82 -14.38
C LYS A 3 -10.45 -16.65 -13.41
N HIS A 4 -9.77 -16.72 -12.28
CA HIS A 4 -9.57 -15.56 -11.42
C HIS A 4 -8.82 -14.51 -12.26
N ARG A 5 -9.49 -13.40 -12.55
CA ARG A 5 -8.86 -12.26 -13.23
C ARG A 5 -8.17 -11.43 -12.17
N LEU A 6 -6.87 -11.21 -12.35
CA LEU A 6 -6.15 -10.21 -11.59
C LEU A 6 -6.75 -8.85 -11.97
N ILE A 7 -7.25 -8.14 -10.97
CA ILE A 7 -7.70 -6.76 -11.12
C ILE A 7 -6.56 -5.85 -10.71
N GLU A 8 -6.27 -4.87 -11.55
CA GLU A 8 -5.35 -3.79 -11.19
C GLU A 8 -6.03 -2.93 -10.11
N PHE A 9 -5.26 -2.50 -9.12
CA PHE A 9 -5.72 -1.60 -8.07
C PHE A 9 -4.65 -0.56 -7.73
N ASP A 10 -5.09 0.59 -7.24
CA ASP A 10 -4.21 1.64 -6.75
C ASP A 10 -3.72 1.27 -5.35
N SER A 11 -2.45 0.90 -5.25
CA SER A 11 -1.83 0.49 -4.00
C SER A 11 -1.69 1.63 -2.99
N VAL A 12 -1.59 2.89 -3.45
CA VAL A 12 -1.55 4.07 -2.58
C VAL A 12 -2.92 4.37 -1.99
N GLU A 13 -3.98 4.16 -2.77
CA GLU A 13 -5.35 4.29 -2.27
C GLU A 13 -5.66 3.20 -1.24
N ALA A 14 -5.32 1.94 -1.54
CA ALA A 14 -5.50 0.82 -0.62
C ALA A 14 -4.72 1.02 0.70
N ALA A 15 -3.50 1.57 0.63
CA ALA A 15 -2.67 1.87 1.80
C ALA A 15 -3.16 3.05 2.66
N ARG A 16 -4.29 3.70 2.33
CA ARG A 16 -4.92 4.65 3.25
C ARG A 16 -5.51 3.97 4.49
N GLU A 17 -5.89 2.69 4.36
CA GLU A 17 -6.34 1.89 5.49
C GLU A 17 -5.15 1.42 6.32
N PRO A 18 -5.10 1.69 7.64
CA PRO A 18 -3.98 1.28 8.49
C PRO A 18 -3.70 -0.23 8.43
N ASP A 19 -4.75 -1.05 8.36
CA ASP A 19 -4.62 -2.51 8.31
C ASP A 19 -3.91 -2.96 7.02
N MET A 20 -4.18 -2.29 5.90
CA MET A 20 -3.49 -2.54 4.63
C MET A 20 -2.01 -2.15 4.67
N GLN A 21 -1.63 -1.15 5.47
CA GLN A 21 -0.21 -0.79 5.64
C GLN A 21 0.58 -1.91 6.32
N SER A 22 -0.01 -2.55 7.33
CA SER A 22 0.60 -3.72 8.00
C SER A 22 0.77 -4.89 7.04
N VAL A 23 -0.29 -5.21 6.28
CA VAL A 23 -0.27 -6.31 5.30
C VAL A 23 0.79 -6.08 4.20
N LEU A 24 0.91 -4.85 3.68
CA LEU A 24 1.94 -4.51 2.69
C LEU A 24 3.37 -4.70 3.23
N LEU A 25 3.61 -4.35 4.49
CA LEU A 25 4.91 -4.55 5.13
C LEU A 25 5.21 -6.01 5.43
N GLU A 26 4.20 -6.80 5.81
CA GLU A 26 4.35 -8.24 6.04
C GLU A 26 4.69 -8.97 4.74
N MET A 27 3.92 -8.74 3.67
CA MET A 27 4.21 -9.32 2.35
C MET A 27 5.61 -8.96 1.86
N ALA A 28 6.00 -7.69 1.98
CA ALA A 28 7.33 -7.24 1.57
C ALA A 28 8.48 -7.86 2.38
N LYS A 29 8.23 -8.19 3.66
CA LYS A 29 9.20 -8.88 4.52
C LYS A 29 9.30 -10.37 4.18
N GLU A 30 8.17 -11.02 3.91
CA GLU A 30 8.13 -12.43 3.49
C GLU A 30 8.89 -12.65 2.18
N ASP A 31 8.81 -11.70 1.24
CA ASP A 31 9.56 -11.74 -0.02
C ASP A 31 11.08 -11.61 0.17
N GLY A 32 11.55 -11.19 1.35
CA GLY A 32 12.97 -11.11 1.71
C GLY A 32 13.81 -10.15 0.85
N ASN A 33 13.16 -9.31 0.04
CA ASN A 33 13.79 -8.41 -0.91
C ASN A 33 13.72 -6.95 -0.43
N ALA A 34 14.89 -6.34 -0.26
CA ALA A 34 15.00 -4.93 0.15
C ALA A 34 14.19 -3.97 -0.74
N ALA A 35 14.12 -4.24 -2.04
CA ALA A 35 13.35 -3.41 -2.98
C ALA A 35 11.84 -3.49 -2.73
N GLY A 36 11.31 -4.64 -2.32
CA GLY A 36 9.89 -4.81 -1.97
C GLY A 36 9.53 -4.02 -0.71
N ILE A 37 10.42 -4.05 0.29
CA ILE A 37 10.26 -3.30 1.54
C ILE A 37 10.30 -1.79 1.27
N GLU A 38 11.26 -1.31 0.48
CA GLU A 38 11.34 0.09 0.08
C GLU A 38 10.08 0.54 -0.68
N HIS A 39 9.59 -0.30 -1.60
CA HIS A 39 8.37 -0.02 -2.35
C HIS A 39 7.13 0.08 -1.43
N ALA A 40 6.96 -0.86 -0.50
CA ALA A 40 5.87 -0.83 0.48
C ALA A 40 5.93 0.44 1.36
N LEU A 41 7.12 0.82 1.83
CA LEU A 41 7.32 2.05 2.62
C LEU A 41 6.98 3.31 1.81
N ASN A 42 7.34 3.36 0.53
CA ASN A 42 7.03 4.48 -0.35
C ASN A 42 5.52 4.63 -0.57
N ILE A 43 4.80 3.51 -0.79
CA ILE A 43 3.34 3.48 -0.91
C ILE A 43 2.67 4.02 0.37
N ILE A 44 3.09 3.54 1.54
CA ILE A 44 2.55 3.96 2.84
C ILE A 44 2.81 5.46 3.07
N SER A 45 4.02 5.93 2.76
CA SER A 45 4.36 7.36 2.86
C SER A 45 3.46 8.22 1.97
N ALA A 46 3.25 7.81 0.72
CA ALA A 46 2.37 8.51 -0.23
C ALA A 46 0.91 8.53 0.26
N ALA A 47 0.41 7.42 0.80
CA ALA A 47 -0.95 7.34 1.37
C ALA A 47 -1.12 8.31 2.55
N ASN A 48 -0.14 8.35 3.45
CA ASN A 48 -0.14 9.25 4.61
C ASN A 48 -0.05 10.74 4.21
N GLN A 49 0.70 11.08 3.15
CA GLN A 49 0.75 12.44 2.63
C GLN A 49 -0.60 12.88 2.03
N LYS A 50 -1.27 12.00 1.28
CA LYS A 50 -2.62 12.26 0.75
C LYS A 50 -3.63 12.47 1.87
N ASN A 51 -3.59 11.66 2.93
CA ASN A 51 -4.46 11.83 4.11
C ASN A 51 -4.22 13.18 4.81
N LYS A 52 -2.96 13.60 4.99
CA LYS A 52 -2.63 14.94 5.54
C LYS A 52 -3.11 16.08 4.65
N SER A 53 -3.02 15.94 3.33
CA SER A 53 -3.51 16.94 2.38
C SER A 53 -5.04 17.05 2.39
N ALA A 54 -5.75 15.92 2.54
CA ALA A 54 -7.20 15.87 2.67
C ALA A 54 -7.68 16.55 3.96
N LEU A 55 -7.01 16.29 5.09
CA LEU A 55 -7.34 16.90 6.39
C LEU A 55 -7.06 18.41 6.45
N LYS A 56 -6.15 18.94 5.63
CA LYS A 56 -5.81 20.38 5.60
C LYS A 56 -6.78 21.23 4.75
N LYS A 57 -7.72 20.59 4.03
CA LYS A 57 -8.73 21.25 3.18
C LYS A 57 -10.14 21.27 3.79
N LEU A 58 -10.30 20.75 5.01
CA LEU A 58 -11.51 20.86 5.84
C LEU A 58 -11.35 22.02 6.82
#